data_AF-A0A9E3EGL9-F1
#
_entry.id   AF-A0A9E3EGL9-F1
#
_cell.length_a   1.000
_cell.length_b   1.000
_cell.length_c   1.000
_cell.angle_alpha   90.00
_cell.angle_beta   90.00
_cell.angle_gamma   90.00
#
_symmetry.space_group_name_H-M   'P 1'
#
loop_
_entity.id
_entity.type
_entity.pdbx_description
1 polymer ?
#
loop_
_entity_poly.entity_id
_entity_poly.type
_entity_poly.pdbx_seq_one_letter_code
_entity_poly.pdbx_strand_id
1 'polypeptide(L)' 'MAGSQGGRALPTQLGLAQFEQFVLPHLSIGRRGPAPKLSLHKIFNYILRLLYLGCQWKELPIQKDGEGRP' A
#
# COMPACT_ATOMS: atom_id res chain seq x y z
N MET A 1 1.84 20.79 12.36
CA MET A 1 1.80 19.66 13.32
C MET A 1 1.26 18.43 12.61
N ALA A 2 2.10 17.43 12.35
CA ALA A 2 1.64 16.10 11.91
C ALA A 2 2.24 15.11 12.91
N GLY A 3 1.40 14.65 13.83
CA GLY A 3 1.82 13.89 15.02
C GLY A 3 2.52 12.59 14.66
N SER A 4 3.60 12.31 15.40
CA SER A 4 4.25 11.02 15.50
C SER A 4 3.25 9.93 15.85
N GLN A 5 3.31 8.78 15.18
CA GLN A 5 2.59 7.60 15.62
C GLN A 5 3.38 6.35 15.21
N GLY A 6 3.94 5.66 16.21
CA GLY A 6 4.90 4.58 16.06
C GLY A 6 4.37 3.29 15.42
N GLY A 7 5.31 2.47 14.91
CA GLY A 7 5.15 1.03 14.63
C GLY A 7 3.85 0.60 13.93
N ARG A 8 3.39 1.37 12.94
CA ARG A 8 2.01 1.34 12.46
C ARG A 8 1.75 0.25 11.43
N ALA A 9 0.70 -0.53 11.67
CA ALA A 9 0.12 -1.46 10.71
C ALA A 9 -0.03 -0.82 9.32
N LEU A 10 0.22 -1.60 8.27
CA LEU A 10 0.06 -1.12 6.90
C LEU A 10 -1.38 -0.64 6.67
N PRO A 11 -1.56 0.46 5.91
CA PRO A 11 -2.88 0.98 5.63
C PRO A 11 -3.70 -0.06 4.86
N THR A 12 -4.93 -0.30 5.29
CA THR A 12 -5.88 -1.20 4.58
C THR A 12 -6.54 -0.51 3.39
N GLN A 13 -6.47 0.82 3.33
CA GLN A 13 -6.95 1.65 2.25
C GLN A 13 -6.03 2.87 2.08
N LEU A 14 -5.85 3.31 0.83
CA LEU A 14 -5.02 4.44 0.44
C LEU A 14 -5.86 5.48 -0.30
N GLY A 15 -5.72 6.75 0.07
CA GLY A 15 -6.38 7.86 -0.64
C GLY A 15 -5.82 8.07 -2.05
N LEU A 16 -6.57 8.72 -2.94
CA LEU A 16 -6.16 8.93 -4.32
C LEU A 16 -4.85 9.75 -4.42
N ALA A 17 -4.75 10.88 -3.71
CA ALA A 17 -3.56 11.72 -3.73
C ALA A 17 -2.30 10.98 -3.24
N GLN A 18 -2.44 10.15 -2.20
CA GLN A 18 -1.33 9.32 -1.69
C GLN A 18 -0.96 8.22 -2.67
N PHE A 19 -1.94 7.61 -3.34
CA PHE A 19 -1.68 6.62 -4.38
C PHE A 19 -0.92 7.23 -5.57
N GLU A 20 -1.34 8.40 -6.04
CA GLU A 20 -0.68 9.11 -7.13
C GLU A 20 0.76 9.52 -6.77
N GLN A 21 0.98 9.91 -5.51
CA GLN A 21 2.30 10.33 -5.04
C GLN A 21 3.26 9.14 -4.81
N PHE A 22 2.79 8.07 -4.17
CA PHE A 22 3.67 7.03 -3.62
C PHE A 22 3.60 5.68 -4.34
N VAL A 23 2.56 5.42 -5.13
CA VAL A 23 2.35 4.11 -5.76
C VAL A 23 2.42 4.20 -7.27
N LEU A 24 1.66 5.13 -7.86
CA LEU A 24 1.54 5.28 -9.31
C LEU A 24 2.90 5.41 -10.05
N PRO A 25 3.90 6.16 -9.56
CA PRO A 25 5.18 6.31 -10.26
C PRO A 25 5.97 5.00 -10.37
N HIS A 26 5.67 4.04 -9.50
CA HIS A 26 6.35 2.74 -9.44
C HIS A 26 5.56 1.62 -10.15
N LEU A 27 4.35 1.91 -10.64
CA LEU A 27 3.56 0.95 -11.39
C LEU A 27 3.96 0.94 -12.87
N SER A 28 4.20 -0.25 -13.40
CA SER A 28 4.30 -0.45 -14.85
C SER A 28 2.91 -0.38 -15.47
N ILE A 29 2.62 0.69 -16.20
CA ILE A 29 1.36 0.84 -16.93
C ILE A 29 1.42 -0.03 -18.19
N GLY A 30 0.53 -1.01 -18.28
CA GLY A 30 0.42 -1.88 -19.44
C GLY A 30 0.09 -1.08 -20.70
N ARG A 31 0.94 -1.20 -21.73
CA ARG A 31 0.77 -0.53 -23.03
C ARG A 31 0.02 -1.38 -24.07
N ARG A 32 -0.22 -2.66 -23.77
CA ARG A 32 -0.80 -3.63 -24.69
C ARG A 32 -2.10 -4.20 -24.13
N GLY A 33 -3.03 -4.52 -25.02
CA GLY A 33 -4.32 -5.09 -24.66
C GLY A 33 -5.36 -4.03 -24.25
N PRO A 34 -6.60 -4.47 -23.93
CA PRO A 34 -7.67 -3.59 -23.52
C PRO A 34 -7.37 -2.94 -22.17
N ALA A 35 -7.80 -1.69 -22.01
CA ALA A 35 -7.63 -0.95 -20.76
C ALA A 35 -8.35 -1.67 -19.60
N PRO A 36 -7.81 -1.58 -18.37
CA PRO A 36 -8.47 -2.11 -17.19
C PRO A 36 -9.86 -1.46 -17.00
N LYS A 37 -10.87 -2.28 -16.67
CA LYS A 37 -12.22 -1.79 -16.33
C LYS A 37 -12.26 -1.03 -14.99
N LEU A 38 -11.26 -1.24 -14.15
CA LEU A 38 -11.11 -0.62 -12.83
C LEU A 38 -9.90 0.30 -12.83
N SER A 39 -9.97 1.40 -12.08
CA SER A 39 -8.79 2.24 -11.87
C SER A 39 -7.70 1.49 -11.11
N LEU A 40 -6.44 1.81 -11.40
CA LEU A 40 -5.28 1.25 -10.70
C LEU A 40 -5.37 1.50 -9.19
N HIS A 41 -5.90 2.66 -8.79
CA HIS A 41 -6.18 3.00 -7.39
C HIS A 41 -7.15 2.01 -6.72
N LYS A 42 -8.25 1.64 -7.39
CA LYS A 42 -9.22 0.66 -6.86
C LYS A 42 -8.60 -0.74 -6.77
N ILE A 43 -7.89 -1.15 -7.82
CA ILE A 43 -7.19 -2.44 -7.86
C ILE A 43 -6.20 -2.54 -6.70
N PHE A 44 -5.38 -1.51 -6.50
CA PHE A 44 -4.39 -1.47 -5.42
C PHE A 44 -5.05 -1.57 -4.02
N ASN A 45 -6.15 -0.84 -3.80
CA ASN A 45 -6.90 -0.93 -2.56
C ASN A 45 -7.53 -2.32 -2.31
N TYR A 46 -7.96 -3.02 -3.37
CA TYR A 46 -8.42 -4.40 -3.21
C TYR A 46 -7.28 -5.36 -2.86
N ILE A 47 -6.09 -5.15 -3.40
CA ILE A 47 -4.90 -5.91 -3.01
C ILE A 47 -4.58 -5.67 -1.53
N LEU A 48 -4.55 -4.41 -1.07
CA LEU A 48 -4.35 -4.08 0.35
C LEU A 48 -5.37 -4.78 1.25
N ARG A 49 -6.64 -4.78 0.84
CA ARG A 49 -7.71 -5.45 1.59
C ARG A 49 -7.55 -6.97 1.60
N LEU A 50 -7.13 -7.58 0.49
CA LEU A 50 -6.85 -9.01 0.42
C LEU A 50 -5.68 -9.38 1.35
N LEU A 51 -4.60 -8.59 1.34
CA LEU A 51 -3.45 -8.83 2.21
C LEU A 51 -3.79 -8.65 3.69
N TYR A 52 -4.66 -7.70 4.02
CA TYR A 52 -5.16 -7.51 5.39
C TYR A 52 -6.02 -8.67 5.90
N LEU A 53 -6.85 -9.26 5.03
CA LEU A 53 -7.78 -10.33 5.41
C LEU A 53 -7.16 -11.73 5.31
N GLY A 54 -6.30 -11.94 4.31
CA GLY A 54 -5.67 -13.23 4.01
C GLY A 54 -4.38 -13.49 4.77
N CYS A 55 -3.77 -12.44 5.35
CA CYS A 55 -2.61 -12.57 6.22
C CYS A 55 -2.86 -11.74 7.48
N GLN A 56 -2.50 -12.28 8.66
CA GLN A 56 -2.44 -11.50 9.91
C GLN A 56 -1.27 -10.52 9.83
N TRP A 57 -1.35 -9.52 8.93
CA TRP A 57 -0.22 -8.66 8.58
C TRP A 57 0.29 -7.83 9.77
N LYS A 58 -0.55 -7.65 10.78
CA LYS A 58 -0.20 -7.04 12.08
C LYS A 58 0.80 -7.88 12.89
N GLU A 59 0.89 -9.17 12.61
CA GLU A 59 1.73 -10.13 13.32
C GLU A 59 3.02 -10.45 12.55
N LEU A 60 3.15 -9.98 11.31
CA LEU A 60 4.40 -10.10 10.57
C LEU A 60 5.43 -9.12 11.12
N PRO A 61 6.55 -9.60 11.70
CA PRO A 61 7.56 -8.72 12.26
C PRO A 61 8.18 -7.89 11.13
N ILE A 62 8.02 -6.57 11.21
CA ILE A 62 8.78 -5.65 10.37
C ILE A 62 10.21 -5.68 10.91
N GLN A 63 11.15 -6.17 10.08
CA GLN A 63 12.57 -6.12 10.43
C GLN A 63 12.96 -4.68 10.65
N LYS A 64 13.33 -4.37 11.89
CA LYS A 64 13.85 -3.06 12.23
C LYS A 64 15.30 -2.95 11.77
N ASP A 65 15.70 -1.77 11.32
CA ASP A 65 17.11 -1.46 11.09
C ASP A 65 17.91 -1.50 12.41
N GLY A 66 19.24 -1.37 12.31
CA GLY A 66 20.13 -1.38 13.48
C GLY A 66 19.88 -0.26 14.49
N GLU A 67 19.08 0.75 14.13
CA GLU A 67 18.64 1.86 14.98
C GLU A 67 17.24 1.63 15.56
N GLY A 68 16.63 0.47 15.32
CA GLY A 68 15.31 0.10 15.82
C GLY A 68 14.14 0.77 15.10
N ARG A 69 14.39 1.36 13.93
CA ARG A 69 13.35 1.95 13.07
C ARG A 69 12.79 0.87 12.16
N PRO A 70 11.46 0.85 11.93
CA PRO A 70 10.83 -0.10 11.01
C PRO A 70 11.30 0.09 9.57
#